data_AF-E2C7K4-F1
#
_entry.id   AF-E2C7K4-F1
#
_cell.length_a   1.000
_cell.length_b   1.000
_cell.length_c   1.000
_cell.angle_alpha   90.00
_cell.angle_beta   90.00
_cell.angle_gamma   90.00
#
_symmetry.space_group_name_H-M   'P 1'
#
loop_
_entity.id
_entity.type
_entity.pdbx_description
1 polymer ?
#
loop_
_entity_poly.entity_id
_entity_poly.type
_entity_poly.pdbx_seq_one_letter_code
_entity_poly.pdbx_strand_id
1 'polypeptide(L)'
;VPKGAIMLTRYEALTHQWNVVSDWKSQKDVWPLVHGCGILGIAAGLSGTYINYWFRQKLKARNIAVLPTMMMSALAPALLTGLFQSQMVMNKILLLEEPCPLCLQFKSALIQMSTGTLVPMIISPMVNFAVSINLVT
;
A
#
# COMPACT_ATOMS: atom_id res chain seq x y z
N VAL A 1 -3.47 -1.33 -37.29
CA VAL A 1 -2.17 -1.02 -36.65
C VAL A 1 -1.44 -0.01 -37.54
N PRO A 2 -1.11 1.20 -37.06
CA PRO A 2 -0.39 2.18 -37.88
C PRO A 2 1.02 1.68 -38.21
N LYS A 3 1.58 2.10 -39.35
CA LYS A 3 2.93 1.71 -39.77
C LYS A 3 3.95 2.22 -38.74
N GLY A 4 4.65 1.31 -38.06
CA GLY A 4 5.59 1.61 -36.99
C GLY A 4 5.10 1.29 -35.57
N ALA A 5 3.86 0.81 -35.40
CA ALA A 5 3.42 0.35 -34.09
C ALA A 5 4.02 -1.02 -33.78
N ILE A 6 4.81 -1.08 -32.70
CA ILE A 6 5.33 -2.33 -32.15
C ILE A 6 4.22 -2.94 -31.30
N MET A 7 3.87 -4.20 -31.56
CA MET A 7 2.94 -4.95 -30.72
C MET A 7 3.67 -5.32 -29.43
N LEU A 8 3.54 -4.49 -28.39
CA LEU A 8 4.07 -4.81 -27.06
C LEU A 8 3.01 -5.56 -26.24
N THR A 9 3.48 -6.51 -25.44
CA THR A 9 2.68 -7.08 -24.35
C THR A 9 2.45 -6.02 -23.27
N ARG A 10 1.40 -6.19 -22.45
CA ARG A 10 1.09 -5.26 -21.34
C ARG A 10 2.28 -5.05 -20.40
N TYR A 11 3.02 -6.12 -20.11
CA TYR A 11 4.18 -6.09 -19.25
C TYR A 11 5.36 -5.33 -19.86
N GLU A 12 5.63 -5.55 -21.16
CA GLU A 12 6.67 -4.80 -21.87
C GLU A 12 6.30 -3.32 -21.97
N ALA A 13 5.03 -3.00 -22.19
CA ALA A 13 4.54 -1.62 -22.21
C ALA A 13 4.74 -0.94 -20.84
N LEU A 14 4.39 -1.61 -19.74
CA LEU A 14 4.65 -1.12 -18.38
C LEU A 14 6.12 -0.85 -18.13
N THR A 15 6.98 -1.81 -18.50
CA THR A 15 8.43 -1.70 -18.31
C THR A 15 9.01 -0.54 -19.12
N HIS A 16 8.58 -0.39 -20.37
CA HIS A 16 8.99 0.72 -21.22
C HIS A 16 8.58 2.08 -20.63
N GLN A 17 7.33 2.21 -20.16
CA GLN A 17 6.85 3.44 -19.53
C GLN A 17 7.61 3.74 -18.22
N TRP A 18 7.90 2.71 -17.42
CA TRP A 18 8.67 2.88 -16.20
C TRP A 18 10.11 3.36 -16.48
N ASN A 19 10.76 2.84 -17.51
CA ASN A 19 12.08 3.31 -17.93
C ASN A 19 12.06 4.78 -18.37
N VAL A 20 11.01 5.22 -19.04
CA VAL A 20 10.84 6.65 -19.41
C VAL A 20 10.69 7.52 -18.15
N VAL A 21 9.95 7.04 -17.14
CA VAL A 21 9.78 7.76 -15.87
C VAL A 21 11.10 7.81 -15.08
N SER A 22 11.86 6.71 -15.03
CA SER A 22 13.15 6.67 -14.33
C SER A 22 14.20 7.57 -14.98
N ASP A 23 14.21 7.64 -16.32
CA ASP A 23 15.21 8.40 -17.07
C ASP A 23 14.80 9.87 -17.29
N TRP A 24 13.68 10.30 -16.69
CA TRP A 24 13.19 11.65 -16.84
C TRP A 24 14.19 12.69 -16.31
N LYS A 25 14.43 13.73 -17.10
CA LYS A 25 15.47 14.76 -16.87
C LYS A 25 15.39 15.41 -15.48
N SER A 26 14.17 15.63 -14.98
CA SER A 26 13.92 16.19 -13.65
C SER A 26 13.05 15.25 -12.82
N GLN A 27 13.68 14.54 -11.89
CA GLN A 27 12.95 13.64 -10.97
C GLN A 27 11.94 14.40 -10.08
N LYS A 28 12.10 15.71 -9.93
CA LYS A 28 11.16 16.56 -9.19
C LYS A 28 9.81 16.73 -9.89
N ASP A 29 9.71 16.46 -11.17
CA ASP A 29 8.43 16.60 -11.90
C ASP A 29 7.62 15.30 -11.83
N VAL A 30 8.31 14.16 -11.70
CA VAL A 30 7.74 12.80 -11.67
C VAL A 30 7.71 12.19 -10.26
N TRP A 31 8.08 12.96 -9.23
CA TRP A 31 8.11 12.50 -7.84
C TRP A 31 6.82 11.80 -7.35
N PRO A 32 5.59 12.20 -7.77
CA PRO A 32 4.37 11.52 -7.31
C PRO A 32 4.27 10.10 -7.86
N LEU A 33 4.80 9.84 -9.06
CA LEU A 33 4.81 8.51 -9.68
C LEU A 33 5.88 7.62 -9.03
N VAL A 34 7.04 8.19 -8.68
CA VAL A 34 8.13 7.43 -8.09
C VAL A 34 7.86 7.10 -6.61
N HIS A 35 7.38 8.07 -5.83
CA HIS A 35 7.26 7.94 -4.37
C HIS A 35 5.82 7.75 -3.87
N GLY A 36 4.79 7.94 -4.71
CA GLY A 36 3.39 7.93 -4.29
C GLY A 36 2.98 6.62 -3.60
N CYS A 37 3.30 5.47 -4.18
CA CYS A 37 3.00 4.17 -3.56
C CYS A 37 3.71 3.99 -2.21
N GLY A 38 4.95 4.44 -2.09
CA GLY A 38 5.72 4.36 -0.85
C GLY A 38 5.12 5.20 0.27
N ILE A 39 4.76 6.45 -0.04
CA ILE A 39 4.12 7.37 0.91
C ILE A 39 2.78 6.80 1.41
N LEU A 40 1.96 6.29 0.49
CA LEU A 40 0.68 5.67 0.82
C LEU A 40 0.85 4.41 1.70
N GLY A 41 1.84 3.59 1.39
CA GLY A 41 2.21 2.43 2.19
C GLY A 41 2.66 2.82 3.61
N ILE A 42 3.52 3.83 3.76
CA ILE A 42 3.94 4.34 5.06
C ILE A 42 2.75 4.88 5.85
N ALA A 43 1.86 5.65 5.21
CA ALA A 43 0.66 6.17 5.84
C ALA A 43 -0.25 5.04 6.36
N ALA A 44 -0.43 3.97 5.58
CA ALA A 44 -1.18 2.78 5.99
C ALA A 44 -0.48 2.00 7.13
N GLY A 45 0.86 1.96 7.15
CA GLY A 45 1.60 1.36 8.25
C GLY A 45 1.47 2.15 9.56
N LEU A 46 1.50 3.48 9.48
CA LEU A 46 1.29 4.35 10.65
C LEU A 46 -0.14 4.20 11.20
N SER A 47 -1.15 4.15 10.33
CA SER A 47 -2.53 3.94 10.77
C SER A 47 -2.71 2.57 11.44
N GLY A 48 -2.12 1.51 10.87
CA GLY A 48 -2.15 0.18 11.47
C GLY A 48 -1.46 0.12 12.84
N THR A 49 -0.31 0.77 12.97
CA THR A 49 0.41 0.90 14.25
C THR A 49 -0.42 1.63 15.30
N TYR A 50 -1.06 2.74 14.90
CA TYR A 50 -1.90 3.53 15.80
C TYR A 50 -3.13 2.74 16.28
N ILE A 51 -3.80 2.03 15.38
CA ILE A 51 -4.95 1.17 15.71
C ILE A 51 -4.52 0.07 16.69
N ASN A 52 -3.41 -0.61 16.42
CA ASN A 52 -2.89 -1.64 17.30
C ASN A 52 -2.48 -1.09 18.67
N TYR A 53 -1.87 0.09 18.72
CA TYR A 53 -1.58 0.80 19.98
C TYR A 53 -2.85 1.04 20.80
N TRP A 54 -3.91 1.51 20.16
CA TRP A 54 -5.20 1.75 20.82
C TRP A 54 -5.80 0.44 21.38
N PHE A 55 -5.79 -0.65 20.60
CA PHE A 55 -6.25 -1.97 21.07
C PHE A 55 -5.43 -2.50 22.24
N ARG A 56 -4.09 -2.36 22.19
CA ARG A 56 -3.21 -2.84 23.26
C ARG A 56 -3.39 -2.08 24.57
N GLN A 57 -3.67 -0.77 24.51
CA GLN A 57 -4.02 0.02 25.68
C GLN A 57 -5.31 -0.48 26.34
N LYS A 58 -6.31 -0.87 25.54
CA LYS A 58 -7.56 -1.44 26.05
C LYS A 58 -7.39 -2.83 26.64
N LEU A 59 -6.55 -3.68 26.03
CA LEU A 59 -6.27 -5.04 26.49
C LEU A 59 -5.25 -5.12 27.63
N LYS A 60 -4.66 -3.99 28.06
CA LYS A 60 -3.59 -3.92 29.09
C LYS A 60 -2.37 -4.82 28.80
N ALA A 61 -2.16 -5.22 27.55
CA ALA A 61 -1.07 -6.11 27.13
C ALA A 61 0.27 -5.34 26.98
N ARG A 62 0.66 -4.56 27.99
CA ARG A 62 1.65 -3.48 27.86
C ARG A 62 3.07 -3.96 27.51
N ASN A 63 3.52 -5.08 28.09
CA ASN A 63 4.92 -5.50 28.00
C ASN A 63 5.17 -6.80 27.23
N ILE A 64 4.13 -7.54 26.85
CA ILE A 64 4.33 -8.83 26.18
C ILE A 64 4.22 -8.67 24.66
N ALA A 65 5.22 -9.22 23.95
CA ALA A 65 5.26 -9.30 22.49
C ALA A 65 4.95 -7.98 21.76
N VAL A 66 5.37 -6.84 22.34
CA VAL A 66 5.17 -5.48 21.77
C VAL A 66 5.74 -5.39 20.37
N LEU A 67 7.01 -5.80 20.22
CA LEU A 67 7.76 -5.63 18.99
C LEU A 67 7.15 -6.42 17.81
N PRO A 68 6.90 -7.75 17.92
CA PRO A 68 6.32 -8.50 16.80
C PRO A 68 4.90 -8.05 16.46
N THR A 69 4.07 -7.71 17.45
CA THR A 69 2.69 -7.26 17.18
C THR A 69 2.65 -5.88 16.53
N MET A 70 3.51 -4.95 16.95
CA MET A 70 3.65 -3.63 16.33
C MET A 70 4.18 -3.72 14.90
N MET A 71 5.26 -4.49 14.68
CA MET A 71 5.82 -4.68 13.35
C MET A 71 4.81 -5.30 12.39
N MET A 72 4.09 -6.34 12.81
CA MET A 72 3.08 -6.97 11.95
C MET A 72 1.91 -6.03 11.66
N SER A 73 1.46 -5.25 12.65
CA SER A 73 0.40 -4.25 12.47
C SER A 73 0.79 -3.09 11.54
N ALA A 74 2.08 -2.80 11.39
CA ALA A 74 2.59 -1.78 10.49
C ALA A 74 2.86 -2.33 9.09
N LEU A 75 3.55 -3.46 9.00
CA LEU A 75 4.01 -4.04 7.73
C LEU A 75 2.86 -4.58 6.90
N ALA A 76 1.90 -5.27 7.52
CA ALA A 76 0.78 -5.86 6.79
C ALA A 76 -0.04 -4.83 6.00
N PRO A 77 -0.57 -3.74 6.61
CA PRO A 77 -1.30 -2.73 5.85
C PRO A 77 -0.40 -1.96 4.88
N ALA A 78 0.87 -1.71 5.20
CA ALA A 78 1.79 -1.03 4.30
C ALA A 78 2.02 -1.83 3.00
N LEU A 79 2.32 -3.12 3.11
CA LEU A 79 2.55 -3.99 1.96
C LEU A 79 1.29 -4.18 1.12
N LEU A 80 0.14 -4.45 1.77
CA LEU A 80 -1.13 -4.60 1.06
C LEU A 80 -1.49 -3.32 0.29
N THR A 81 -1.35 -2.16 0.93
CA THR A 81 -1.59 -0.88 0.26
C THR A 81 -0.67 -0.69 -0.94
N GLY A 82 0.63 -0.95 -0.79
CA GLY A 82 1.60 -0.81 -1.87
C GLY A 82 1.30 -1.73 -3.05
N LEU A 83 0.95 -2.99 -2.79
CA LEU A 83 0.61 -3.97 -3.82
C LEU A 83 -0.66 -3.58 -4.57
N PHE A 84 -1.75 -3.29 -3.85
CA PHE A 84 -3.01 -2.92 -4.48
C PHE A 84 -2.90 -1.59 -5.23
N GLN A 85 -2.24 -0.59 -4.64
CA GLN A 85 -2.05 0.71 -5.28
C GLN A 85 -1.20 0.59 -6.56
N SER A 86 -0.12 -0.20 -6.54
CA SER A 86 0.71 -0.46 -7.71
C SER A 86 -0.09 -1.12 -8.85
N GLN A 87 -0.80 -2.20 -8.53
CA GLN A 87 -1.54 -2.99 -9.53
C GLN A 87 -2.76 -2.25 -10.08
N MET A 88 -3.52 -1.57 -9.21
CA MET A 88 -4.83 -1.05 -9.54
C MET A 88 -4.85 0.42 -9.93
N VAL A 89 -3.79 1.18 -9.61
CA VAL A 89 -3.70 2.62 -9.88
C VAL A 89 -2.45 2.92 -10.71
N MET A 90 -1.24 2.59 -10.23
CA MET A 90 0.00 2.95 -10.92
C MET A 90 0.09 2.37 -12.33
N ASN A 91 -0.19 1.07 -12.49
CA ASN A 91 -0.16 0.41 -13.80
C ASN A 91 -1.16 1.03 -14.80
N LYS A 92 -2.33 1.47 -14.31
CA LYS A 92 -3.36 2.11 -15.14
C LYS A 92 -2.99 3.53 -15.54
N ILE A 93 -2.30 4.27 -14.67
CA ILE A 93 -1.77 5.60 -14.96
C ILE A 93 -0.67 5.52 -16.03
N LEU A 94 0.29 4.58 -15.87
CA LEU A 94 1.41 4.42 -16.81
C LEU A 94 0.96 4.04 -18.22
N LEU A 95 -0.06 3.17 -18.35
CA LEU A 95 -0.60 2.80 -19.65
C LEU A 95 -1.66 3.78 -20.17
N LEU A 96 -1.99 4.81 -19.39
CA LEU A 96 -3.07 5.75 -19.69
C LEU A 96 -4.37 5.04 -20.08
N GLU A 97 -4.69 3.93 -19.39
CA GLU A 97 -5.90 3.13 -19.66
C GLU A 97 -7.18 3.88 -19.27
N GLU A 98 -7.10 4.70 -18.22
CA GLU A 98 -8.24 5.43 -17.66
C GLU A 98 -8.02 6.94 -17.79
N PRO A 99 -8.80 7.66 -18.62
CA PRO A 99 -8.61 9.10 -18.82
C PRO A 99 -9.20 9.95 -17.69
N CYS A 100 -10.02 9.38 -16.79
CA CYS A 100 -10.69 10.14 -15.73
C CYS A 100 -9.80 10.26 -14.47
N PRO A 101 -9.25 11.45 -14.17
CA PRO A 101 -8.39 11.64 -13.00
C PRO A 101 -9.16 11.46 -11.68
N LEU A 102 -10.44 11.83 -11.66
CA LEU A 102 -11.30 11.71 -10.49
C LEU A 102 -11.52 10.23 -10.11
N CYS A 103 -11.75 9.37 -11.11
CA CYS A 103 -11.93 7.93 -10.89
C CYS A 103 -10.70 7.28 -10.26
N LEU A 104 -9.50 7.62 -10.75
CA LEU A 104 -8.23 7.14 -10.20
C LEU A 104 -8.03 7.61 -8.75
N GLN A 105 -8.37 8.87 -8.45
CA GLN A 105 -8.27 9.40 -7.10
C GLN A 105 -9.23 8.69 -6.13
N PHE A 106 -10.49 8.50 -6.52
CA PHE A 106 -11.46 7.76 -5.71
C PHE A 106 -11.02 6.31 -5.48
N LYS A 107 -10.49 5.65 -6.51
CA LYS A 107 -9.98 4.28 -6.40
C LYS A 107 -8.81 4.19 -5.42
N SER A 108 -7.86 5.13 -5.51
CA SER A 108 -6.75 5.20 -4.57
C SER A 108 -7.22 5.46 -3.14
N ALA A 109 -8.18 6.36 -2.94
CA ALA A 109 -8.76 6.65 -1.63
C ALA A 109 -9.46 5.41 -1.03
N LEU A 110 -10.21 4.66 -1.85
CA LEU A 110 -10.86 3.42 -1.43
C LEU A 110 -9.85 2.35 -1.01
N ILE A 111 -8.77 2.18 -1.78
CA ILE A 111 -7.68 1.28 -1.42
C ILE A 111 -7.08 1.72 -0.08
N GLN A 112 -6.67 2.99 0.04
CA GLN A 112 -6.06 3.51 1.26
C GLN A 112 -6.96 3.37 2.50
N MET A 113 -8.25 3.66 2.39
CA MET A 113 -9.18 3.55 3.51
C MET A 113 -9.41 2.09 3.92
N SER A 114 -9.58 1.20 2.94
CA SER A 114 -9.81 -0.22 3.22
C SER A 114 -8.57 -0.90 3.81
N THR A 115 -7.41 -0.75 3.20
CA THR A 115 -6.16 -1.36 3.69
C THR A 115 -5.57 -0.65 4.90
N GLY A 116 -5.70 0.68 4.98
CA GLY A 116 -5.18 1.48 6.09
C GLY A 116 -6.04 1.45 7.35
N THR A 117 -7.32 1.10 7.25
CA THR A 117 -8.25 1.14 8.40
C THR A 117 -8.95 -0.19 8.66
N LEU A 118 -9.64 -0.77 7.66
CA LEU A 118 -10.42 -1.99 7.87
C LEU A 118 -9.53 -3.20 8.15
N VAL A 119 -8.46 -3.35 7.39
CA VAL A 119 -7.49 -4.44 7.56
C VAL A 119 -6.86 -4.42 8.96
N PRO A 120 -6.25 -3.32 9.45
CA PRO A 120 -5.69 -3.30 10.80
C PRO A 120 -6.74 -3.42 11.90
N MET A 121 -7.99 -3.00 11.68
CA MET A 121 -9.08 -3.25 12.64
C MET A 121 -9.38 -4.75 12.83
N ILE A 122 -9.21 -5.56 11.79
CA ILE A 122 -9.41 -7.03 11.87
C ILE A 122 -8.15 -7.72 12.38
N ILE A 123 -6.98 -7.36 11.84
CA ILE A 123 -5.71 -8.01 12.17
C ILE A 123 -5.28 -7.72 13.61
N SER A 124 -5.41 -6.48 14.08
CA SER A 124 -4.97 -6.09 15.43
C SER A 124 -5.57 -6.96 16.53
N PRO A 125 -6.90 -7.17 16.64
CA PRO A 125 -7.45 -8.06 17.66
C PRO A 125 -6.98 -9.51 17.47
N MET A 126 -7.00 -10.05 16.24
CA MET A 126 -6.58 -11.43 15.97
C MET A 126 -5.16 -11.72 16.46
N VAL A 127 -4.23 -10.81 16.15
CA VAL A 127 -2.82 -10.93 16.51
C VAL A 127 -2.64 -10.83 18.02
N ASN A 128 -3.29 -9.87 18.68
CA ASN A 128 -3.19 -9.71 20.13
C ASN A 128 -3.79 -10.90 20.89
N PHE A 129 -4.92 -11.45 20.42
CA PHE A 129 -5.51 -12.64 21.01
C PHE A 129 -4.64 -13.88 20.80
N ALA A 130 -4.13 -14.12 19.59
CA ALA A 130 -3.25 -15.25 19.30
C ALA A 130 -1.98 -15.23 20.16
N VAL A 131 -1.38 -14.05 20.33
CA VAL A 131 -0.21 -13.89 21.19
C VAL A 131 -0.57 -14.13 22.66
N SER A 132 -1.70 -13.63 23.14
CA SER A 132 -2.12 -13.85 24.53
C SER A 132 -2.33 -15.33 24.89
N ILE A 133 -2.87 -16.14 23.96
CA ILE A 133 -3.08 -17.57 24.16
C ILE A 133 -1.75 -18.33 24.24
N ASN A 134 -0.82 -18.04 23.32
CA ASN A 134 0.49 -18.70 23.27
C ASN A 134 1.41 -18.36 24.46
N LEU A 135 1.05 -17.38 25.28
CA LEU A 135 1.80 -17.01 26.50
C LEU A 135 1.24 -17.68 27.75
N VAL A 136 0.00 -18.19 27.70
CA VAL A 136 -0.69 -18.84 28.83
C VAL A 136 -0.53 -20.37 28.80
N THR A 137 -0.04 -20.92 27.68
CA THR A 137 0.25 -22.35 27.48
C THR A 137 1.74 -22.58 27.56
#